data_AF-A0A0K1QBY8-F1
#
_entry.id   AF-A0A0K1QBY8-F1
#
_cell.length_a   1.000
_cell.length_b   1.000
_cell.length_c   1.000
_cell.angle_alpha   90.00
_cell.angle_beta   90.00
_cell.angle_gamma   90.00
#
_symmetry.space_group_name_H-M   'P 1'
#
loop_
_entity.id
_entity.type
_entity.pdbx_description
1 polymer ?
#
loop_
_entity_poly.entity_id
_entity_poly.type
_entity_poly.pdbx_seq_one_letter_code
_entity_poly.pdbx_strand_id
1 'polypeptide(L)'
;MRARAVVHRFPYVFSGPNRGLTRSLVQGLSRAIGFGFAFGALVACSRGEPPAPMGIDAAVAPLPAPAAASSDANAATDASTATTGATAAAGADGGVDPGTLPQTHDKPKASGPAFDARIAALWEGIAKDDPDLALPAFFPVTAYEQVKAIPSPSSDWRRRLVAAYKRDIHALHKRLGDSADRAKLVRAEVPDDRARWVDPNEETNKLGYYRVYGTRMIYEVDGKERGFDVSSLISWRGEWYVVHLTGFK
;
A
#
# COMPACT_ATOMS: atom_id res chain seq x y z
N MET A 1 53.96 3.41 34.59
CA MET A 1 53.92 2.51 35.77
C MET A 1 52.76 1.53 35.60
N ARG A 2 52.97 0.26 35.97
CA ARG A 2 52.20 -0.94 35.56
C ARG A 2 50.87 -1.11 36.32
N ALA A 3 49.82 -1.56 35.63
CA ALA A 3 48.72 -2.39 36.18
C ALA A 3 47.90 -2.98 35.00
N ARG A 4 48.18 -4.23 34.58
CA ARG A 4 47.51 -5.50 34.94
C ARG A 4 46.06 -5.63 34.46
N ALA A 5 45.91 -6.41 33.39
CA ALA A 5 44.69 -7.00 32.88
C ALA A 5 44.14 -8.08 33.84
N VAL A 6 42.81 -8.19 33.93
CA VAL A 6 42.11 -9.32 34.54
C VAL A 6 41.15 -9.89 33.50
N VAL A 7 41.50 -11.08 33.02
CA VAL A 7 40.67 -11.93 32.15
C VAL A 7 40.08 -13.01 33.05
N HIS A 8 38.77 -13.03 33.24
CA HIS A 8 38.10 -14.14 33.91
C HIS A 8 37.71 -15.21 32.88
N ARG A 9 38.40 -16.34 33.00
CA ARG A 9 38.21 -17.59 32.25
C ARG A 9 37.32 -18.50 33.11
N PHE A 10 36.14 -18.85 32.63
CA PHE A 10 35.30 -19.90 33.23
C PHE A 10 35.70 -21.27 32.68
N PRO A 11 35.83 -22.33 33.51
CA PRO A 11 36.17 -23.66 33.07
C PRO A 11 34.95 -24.48 32.62
N TYR A 12 35.22 -25.31 31.61
CA TYR A 12 34.48 -26.46 31.11
C TYR A 12 34.07 -27.45 32.22
N VAL A 13 32.89 -28.08 32.07
CA VAL A 13 32.72 -29.51 32.37
C VAL A 13 31.92 -30.16 31.24
N PHE A 14 32.52 -31.23 30.74
CA PHE A 14 32.08 -32.13 29.67
C PHE A 14 31.53 -33.39 30.35
N SER A 15 30.34 -33.88 29.98
CA SER A 15 29.94 -35.27 30.24
C SER A 15 28.81 -35.70 29.31
N GLY A 16 29.14 -36.55 28.32
CA GLY A 16 28.21 -37.59 27.83
C GLY A 16 28.54 -38.92 28.52
N PRO A 17 28.19 -40.09 27.97
CA PRO A 17 27.14 -40.44 26.99
C PRO A 17 26.24 -41.61 27.48
N ASN A 18 25.12 -41.96 26.82
CA ASN A 18 24.90 -43.35 26.33
C ASN A 18 23.61 -43.56 25.50
N ARG A 19 23.66 -44.66 24.76
CA ARG A 19 22.82 -45.22 23.69
C ARG A 19 21.58 -45.99 24.16
N GLY A 20 20.66 -46.27 23.21
CA GLY A 20 19.68 -47.37 23.24
C GLY A 20 18.36 -47.00 22.54
N LEU A 21 18.15 -47.25 21.24
CA LEU A 21 17.64 -48.50 20.62
C LEU A 21 16.45 -49.13 21.36
N THR A 22 15.24 -49.10 20.76
CA THR A 22 14.40 -50.28 20.47
C THR A 22 13.19 -49.92 19.59
N ARG A 23 13.01 -50.71 18.52
CA ARG A 23 11.75 -50.90 17.78
C ARG A 23 10.73 -51.61 18.69
N SER A 24 9.43 -51.33 18.54
CA SER A 24 8.46 -52.43 18.52
C SER A 24 7.15 -52.05 17.80
N LEU A 25 6.79 -52.95 16.88
CA LEU A 25 5.52 -53.09 16.19
C LEU A 25 4.53 -53.77 17.15
N VAL A 26 3.27 -53.32 17.22
CA VAL A 26 2.13 -54.18 17.60
C VAL A 26 0.89 -53.74 16.80
N GLN A 27 0.43 -54.63 15.92
CA GLN A 27 -0.93 -54.67 15.38
C GLN A 27 -1.87 -55.34 16.40
N GLY A 28 -3.14 -54.93 16.46
CA GLY A 28 -4.13 -55.66 17.25
C GLY A 28 -5.54 -55.04 17.34
N LEU A 29 -6.33 -55.23 16.27
CA LEU A 29 -7.76 -55.55 16.21
C LEU A 29 -8.81 -54.91 17.18
N SER A 30 -9.75 -54.20 16.55
CA SER A 30 -11.23 -54.24 16.68
C SER A 30 -11.93 -54.07 18.03
N ARG A 31 -12.77 -53.02 18.10
CA ARG A 31 -14.20 -53.14 18.43
C ARG A 31 -14.99 -51.90 17.99
N ALA A 32 -16.04 -52.16 17.20
CA ALA A 32 -17.03 -51.19 16.76
C ALA A 32 -18.02 -50.90 17.89
N ILE A 33 -18.28 -49.61 18.16
CA ILE A 33 -19.52 -49.11 18.75
C ILE A 33 -19.82 -47.80 18.01
N GLY A 34 -20.87 -47.80 17.20
CA GLY A 34 -21.38 -46.59 16.56
C GLY A 34 -22.30 -45.82 17.51
N PHE A 35 -22.31 -44.50 17.40
CA PHE A 35 -23.48 -43.66 17.65
C PHE A 35 -23.24 -42.25 17.08
N GLY A 36 -24.09 -41.88 16.11
CA GLY A 36 -24.43 -40.54 15.59
C GLY A 36 -23.41 -39.39 15.67
N PHE A 37 -22.68 -39.15 14.57
CA PHE A 37 -22.17 -37.81 14.26
C PHE A 37 -23.28 -36.99 13.59
N ALA A 38 -23.89 -36.06 14.33
CA ALA A 38 -24.65 -34.97 13.74
C ALA A 38 -23.65 -34.02 13.06
N PHE A 39 -23.64 -34.01 11.73
CA PHE A 39 -22.94 -33.01 10.93
C PHE A 39 -23.61 -31.65 11.14
N GLY A 40 -23.05 -30.84 12.04
CA GLY A 40 -23.34 -29.42 12.11
C GLY A 40 -22.80 -28.75 10.84
N ALA A 41 -23.70 -28.22 10.02
CA ALA A 41 -23.37 -27.42 8.85
C ALA A 41 -22.57 -26.19 9.31
N LEU A 42 -21.26 -26.19 9.05
CA LEU A 42 -20.46 -24.98 9.06
C LEU A 42 -20.98 -24.10 7.93
N VAL A 43 -21.71 -23.05 8.29
CA VAL A 43 -21.94 -21.89 7.42
C VAL A 43 -20.57 -21.24 7.23
N ALA A 44 -19.88 -21.67 6.17
CA ALA A 44 -18.71 -20.96 5.69
C ALA A 44 -19.18 -19.58 5.22
N CYS A 45 -18.76 -18.53 5.91
CA CYS A 45 -18.82 -17.18 5.36
C CYS A 45 -18.02 -17.19 4.05
N SER A 46 -18.73 -17.12 2.93
CA SER A 46 -18.17 -16.93 1.61
C SER A 46 -17.34 -15.64 1.64
N ARG A 47 -16.01 -15.80 1.68
CA ARG A 47 -15.04 -14.71 1.58
C ARG A 47 -15.27 -14.07 0.21
N GLY A 48 -15.77 -12.85 0.18
CA GLY A 48 -16.05 -12.14 -1.06
C GLY A 48 -14.75 -11.90 -1.84
N GLU A 49 -14.52 -12.74 -2.86
CA GLU A 49 -13.64 -12.45 -3.99
C GLU A 49 -14.01 -11.04 -4.50
N PRO A 50 -13.05 -10.15 -4.77
CA PRO A 50 -13.36 -8.85 -5.35
C PRO A 50 -14.16 -9.07 -6.65
N PRO A 51 -15.27 -8.34 -6.88
CA PRO A 51 -15.95 -8.43 -8.16
C PRO A 51 -14.96 -8.07 -9.26
N ALA A 52 -14.88 -8.92 -10.29
CA ALA A 52 -14.20 -8.55 -11.52
C ALA A 52 -14.76 -7.20 -12.01
N PRO A 53 -13.92 -6.30 -12.54
CA PRO A 53 -14.39 -5.02 -13.05
C PRO A 53 -15.41 -5.27 -14.17
N MET A 54 -16.70 -5.17 -13.83
CA MET A 54 -17.79 -5.19 -14.79
C MET A 54 -18.00 -3.77 -15.30
N GLY A 55 -17.82 -3.57 -16.60
CA GLY A 55 -18.11 -2.30 -17.27
C GLY A 55 -16.89 -1.62 -17.90
N ILE A 56 -15.99 -2.38 -18.56
CA ILE A 56 -14.98 -1.81 -19.45
C ILE A 56 -15.52 -1.93 -20.87
N ASP A 57 -15.88 -0.81 -21.48
CA ASP A 57 -15.85 -0.71 -22.94
C ASP A 57 -14.45 -1.18 -23.37
N ALA A 58 -14.44 -2.23 -24.18
CA ALA A 58 -13.26 -2.95 -24.61
C ALA A 58 -12.37 -2.06 -25.49
N ALA A 59 -11.51 -1.27 -24.86
CA ALA A 59 -10.37 -0.61 -25.48
C ALA A 59 -9.20 -0.47 -24.50
N VAL A 60 -8.95 -1.48 -23.66
CA VAL A 60 -7.72 -1.55 -22.85
C VAL A 60 -6.88 -2.71 -23.36
N ALA A 61 -5.95 -2.40 -24.27
CA ALA A 61 -4.88 -3.32 -24.59
C ALA A 61 -3.95 -3.46 -23.37
N PRO A 62 -3.55 -4.68 -22.96
CA PRO A 62 -2.48 -4.86 -22.00
C PRO A 62 -1.17 -4.27 -22.54
N LEU A 63 -0.44 -3.58 -21.67
CA LEU A 63 0.84 -2.94 -22.02
C LEU A 63 1.87 -3.99 -22.48
N PRO A 64 2.59 -3.77 -23.60
CA PRO A 64 3.70 -4.61 -24.00
C PRO A 64 4.93 -4.43 -23.09
N ALA A 65 5.74 -5.48 -22.94
CA ALA A 65 7.01 -5.48 -22.22
C ALA A 65 8.07 -4.59 -22.93
N PRO A 66 9.00 -3.96 -22.19
CA PRO A 66 9.92 -2.98 -22.77
C PRO A 66 11.07 -3.61 -23.56
N ALA A 67 11.37 -3.03 -24.72
CA ALA A 67 12.63 -3.21 -25.44
C ALA A 67 13.72 -2.30 -24.83
N ALA A 68 14.94 -2.81 -24.73
CA ALA A 68 16.11 -2.06 -24.29
C ALA A 68 16.57 -1.09 -25.39
N ALA A 69 16.80 0.18 -25.04
CA ALA A 69 17.50 1.13 -25.88
C ALA A 69 18.43 2.02 -25.03
N SER A 70 19.63 2.19 -25.55
CA SER A 70 20.82 2.75 -24.94
C SER A 70 20.75 4.27 -24.75
N SER A 71 21.45 4.72 -23.71
CA SER A 71 21.65 6.12 -23.35
C SER A 71 22.71 6.77 -24.24
N ASP A 72 22.42 7.96 -24.76
CA ASP A 72 23.44 8.97 -25.03
C ASP A 72 22.97 10.31 -24.46
N ALA A 73 23.87 10.91 -23.68
CA ALA A 73 23.67 12.16 -22.96
C ALA A 73 24.06 13.35 -23.85
N ASN A 74 23.34 14.47 -23.71
CA ASN A 74 24.00 15.76 -23.77
C ASN A 74 23.23 16.83 -22.98
N ALA A 75 23.98 17.55 -22.15
CA ALA A 75 23.54 18.64 -21.31
C ALA A 75 23.61 19.97 -22.06
N ALA A 76 22.68 20.88 -21.75
CA ALA A 76 22.93 22.32 -21.83
C ALA A 76 21.97 23.06 -20.89
N THR A 77 22.58 23.83 -20.01
CA THR A 77 22.04 24.81 -19.08
C THR A 77 21.58 26.06 -19.84
N ASP A 78 20.44 26.67 -19.47
CA ASP A 78 20.45 28.11 -19.13
C ASP A 78 19.24 28.52 -18.29
N ALA A 79 19.47 29.47 -17.40
CA ALA A 79 18.54 30.01 -16.44
C ALA A 79 17.70 31.14 -17.06
N SER A 80 16.44 31.27 -16.64
CA SER A 80 15.72 32.54 -16.80
C SER A 80 14.78 32.80 -15.64
N THR A 81 15.00 33.96 -15.03
CA THR A 81 14.36 34.54 -13.87
C THR A 81 12.92 34.96 -14.18
N ALA A 82 11.96 34.52 -13.35
CA ALA A 82 10.64 35.14 -13.29
C ALA A 82 10.18 35.28 -11.84
N THR A 83 10.21 36.52 -11.34
CA THR A 83 9.51 36.94 -10.13
C THR A 83 8.06 37.20 -10.48
N THR A 84 7.13 36.47 -9.88
CA THR A 84 5.74 36.91 -9.73
C THR A 84 5.20 36.35 -8.43
N GLY A 85 4.76 37.24 -7.54
CA GLY A 85 4.26 36.90 -6.21
C GLY A 85 3.03 36.01 -6.29
N ALA A 86 3.15 34.82 -5.73
CA ALA A 86 2.01 33.98 -5.37
C ALA A 86 1.73 34.22 -3.88
N THR A 87 0.60 34.86 -3.58
CA THR A 87 -0.05 34.76 -2.28
C THR A 87 -0.49 33.31 -2.12
N ALA A 88 0.41 32.49 -1.56
CA ALA A 88 0.12 31.14 -1.13
C ALA A 88 -0.91 31.23 0.00
N ALA A 89 -2.16 30.87 -0.30
CA ALA A 89 -3.11 30.47 0.73
C ALA A 89 -2.61 29.16 1.32
N ALA A 90 -1.75 29.30 2.33
CA ALA A 90 -1.25 28.22 3.15
C ALA A 90 -2.40 27.58 3.92
N GLY A 91 -2.90 26.47 3.40
CA GLY A 91 -3.60 25.43 4.15
C GLY A 91 -2.67 24.24 4.36
N ALA A 92 -1.44 24.48 4.82
CA ALA A 92 -0.57 23.41 5.28
C ALA A 92 -1.04 23.00 6.68
N ASP A 93 -1.78 21.90 6.76
CA ASP A 93 -1.97 21.21 8.03
C ASP A 93 -0.57 20.91 8.60
N GLY A 94 -0.31 21.40 9.79
CA GLY A 94 1.04 21.60 10.29
C GLY A 94 1.78 20.27 10.52
N GLY A 95 2.61 19.87 9.55
CA GLY A 95 3.92 19.20 9.68
C GLY A 95 4.08 17.94 10.56
N VAL A 96 3.05 17.46 11.25
CA VAL A 96 3.13 16.28 12.10
C VAL A 96 2.88 15.06 11.26
N ASP A 97 3.80 14.09 11.34
CA ASP A 97 3.63 12.82 10.69
C ASP A 97 2.36 12.12 11.22
N PRO A 98 1.36 11.85 10.37
CA PRO A 98 0.09 11.24 10.77
C PRO A 98 0.26 9.89 11.47
N GLY A 99 1.35 9.15 11.21
CA GLY A 99 1.64 7.88 11.87
C GLY A 99 2.28 8.00 13.26
N THR A 100 2.31 9.18 13.86
CA THR A 100 2.77 9.38 15.26
C THR A 100 1.71 9.02 16.30
N LEU A 101 0.43 9.04 15.92
CA LEU A 101 -0.70 8.68 16.79
C LEU A 101 -1.26 7.31 16.40
N PRO A 102 -1.91 6.58 17.34
CA PRO A 102 -2.50 5.29 17.05
C PRO A 102 -3.70 5.42 16.10
N GLN A 103 -4.02 4.33 15.41
CA GLN A 103 -5.20 4.23 14.57
C GLN A 103 -6.50 4.48 15.35
N THR A 104 -7.51 5.05 14.69
CA THR A 104 -8.89 5.13 15.20
C THR A 104 -9.86 4.30 14.37
N HIS A 105 -11.09 4.15 14.87
CA HIS A 105 -12.20 3.49 14.17
C HIS A 105 -13.05 4.50 13.37
N ASP A 106 -12.54 5.71 13.12
CA ASP A 106 -13.29 6.72 12.39
C ASP A 106 -13.31 6.37 10.90
N LYS A 107 -14.51 6.18 10.34
CA LYS A 107 -14.68 6.00 8.90
C LYS A 107 -14.33 7.31 8.18
N PRO A 108 -13.37 7.31 7.23
CA PRO A 108 -13.02 8.54 6.54
C PRO A 108 -14.13 9.05 5.63
N LYS A 109 -14.16 10.36 5.43
CA LYS A 109 -15.02 11.00 4.43
C LYS A 109 -14.25 11.17 3.13
N ALA A 110 -14.91 10.96 2.00
CA ALA A 110 -14.35 11.22 0.66
C ALA A 110 -14.52 12.70 0.24
N SER A 111 -14.35 13.62 1.19
CA SER A 111 -14.44 15.06 0.99
C SER A 111 -13.84 15.79 2.18
N GLY A 112 -13.44 17.03 1.96
CA GLY A 112 -12.90 17.91 2.98
C GLY A 112 -11.42 18.23 2.76
N PRO A 113 -10.88 19.24 3.46
CA PRO A 113 -9.62 19.87 3.08
C PRO A 113 -8.44 18.90 2.96
N ALA A 114 -8.32 17.97 3.92
CA ALA A 114 -7.22 17.00 3.93
C ALA A 114 -7.35 15.95 2.81
N PHE A 115 -8.57 15.49 2.53
CA PHE A 115 -8.83 14.60 1.39
C PHE A 115 -8.53 15.31 0.07
N ASP A 116 -9.09 16.52 -0.12
CA ASP A 116 -8.94 17.31 -1.34
C ASP A 116 -7.47 17.62 -1.62
N ALA A 117 -6.69 17.97 -0.59
CA ALA A 117 -5.24 18.21 -0.71
C ALA A 117 -4.47 16.96 -1.16
N ARG A 118 -4.80 15.77 -0.64
CA ARG A 118 -4.15 14.51 -1.06
C ARG A 118 -4.51 14.14 -2.48
N ILE A 119 -5.78 14.29 -2.87
CA ILE A 119 -6.21 14.05 -4.24
C ILE A 119 -5.54 15.03 -5.22
N ALA A 120 -5.41 16.31 -4.85
CA ALA A 120 -4.69 17.30 -5.62
C ALA A 120 -3.19 16.94 -5.76
N ALA A 121 -2.53 16.55 -4.66
CA ALA A 121 -1.12 16.14 -4.67
C ALA A 121 -0.89 14.90 -5.56
N LEU A 122 -1.76 13.88 -5.46
CA LEU A 122 -1.71 12.72 -6.35
C LEU A 122 -1.84 13.14 -7.82
N TRP A 123 -2.82 13.98 -8.14
CA TRP A 123 -3.01 14.46 -9.50
C TRP A 123 -1.80 15.25 -10.01
N GLU A 124 -1.26 16.15 -9.19
CA GLU A 124 -0.11 16.97 -9.54
C GLU A 124 1.12 16.11 -9.88
N GLY A 125 1.42 15.10 -9.07
CA GLY A 125 2.54 14.20 -9.35
C GLY A 125 2.33 13.36 -10.62
N ILE A 126 1.08 13.00 -10.95
CA ILE A 126 0.77 12.35 -12.24
C ILE A 126 0.91 13.34 -13.40
N ALA A 127 0.37 14.55 -13.29
CA ALA A 127 0.40 15.53 -14.37
C ALA A 127 1.83 16.00 -14.69
N LYS A 128 2.69 16.11 -13.67
CA LYS A 128 4.09 16.58 -13.80
C LYS A 128 5.13 15.46 -13.92
N ASP A 129 4.71 14.20 -13.94
CA ASP A 129 5.60 13.02 -13.90
C ASP A 129 6.56 12.99 -12.69
N ASP A 130 6.12 13.55 -11.57
CA ASP A 130 6.92 13.66 -10.35
C ASP A 130 6.26 12.91 -9.19
N PRO A 131 6.72 11.69 -8.87
CA PRO A 131 6.15 10.91 -7.79
C PRO A 131 6.31 11.51 -6.40
N ASP A 132 7.30 12.40 -6.19
CA ASP A 132 7.52 12.99 -4.86
C ASP A 132 6.44 14.01 -4.51
N LEU A 133 5.85 14.68 -5.52
CA LEU A 133 4.66 15.53 -5.34
C LEU A 133 3.42 14.73 -4.93
N ALA A 134 3.32 13.48 -5.34
CA ALA A 134 2.18 12.61 -5.02
C ALA A 134 2.31 11.86 -3.68
N LEU A 135 3.53 11.76 -3.12
CA LEU A 135 3.78 11.02 -1.87
C LEU A 135 2.89 11.41 -0.68
N PRO A 136 2.47 12.69 -0.48
CA PRO A 136 1.52 13.04 0.60
C PRO A 136 0.17 12.31 0.53
N ALA A 137 -0.23 11.84 -0.66
CA ALA A 137 -1.44 11.04 -0.85
C ALA A 137 -1.24 9.55 -0.51
N PHE A 138 0.01 9.11 -0.41
CA PHE A 138 0.36 7.72 -0.14
C PHE A 138 0.31 7.41 1.35
N PHE A 139 -0.01 6.16 1.69
CA PHE A 139 -0.10 5.74 3.08
C PHE A 139 1.24 5.93 3.82
N PRO A 140 1.27 6.66 4.96
CA PRO A 140 2.50 7.03 5.65
C PRO A 140 3.28 5.82 6.18
N VAL A 141 4.62 5.89 6.13
CA VAL A 141 5.48 4.78 6.57
C VAL A 141 5.32 4.46 8.05
N THR A 142 5.23 5.47 8.92
CA THR A 142 5.09 5.28 10.37
C THR A 142 3.73 4.68 10.74
N ALA A 143 2.67 5.03 10.02
CA ALA A 143 1.36 4.36 10.13
C ALA A 143 1.47 2.89 9.67
N TYR A 144 2.19 2.62 8.59
CA TYR A 144 2.43 1.27 8.08
C TYR A 144 3.19 0.38 9.07
N GLU A 145 4.19 0.93 9.74
CA GLU A 145 4.94 0.21 10.79
C GLU A 145 4.06 -0.20 11.98
N GLN A 146 3.07 0.62 12.33
CA GLN A 146 2.07 0.26 13.35
C GLN A 146 1.09 -0.82 12.85
N VAL A 147 0.59 -0.69 11.62
CA VAL A 147 -0.42 -1.61 11.07
C VAL A 147 0.13 -3.01 10.85
N LYS A 148 1.33 -3.18 10.29
CA LYS A 148 1.76 -4.49 9.79
C LYS A 148 2.37 -5.40 10.85
N ALA A 149 2.06 -6.70 10.72
CA ALA A 149 2.66 -7.81 11.46
C ALA A 149 3.77 -8.50 10.66
N ILE A 150 4.74 -7.75 10.12
CA ILE A 150 5.84 -8.30 9.31
C ILE A 150 7.22 -7.93 9.89
N PRO A 151 8.29 -8.68 9.57
CA PRO A 151 9.62 -8.46 10.18
C PRO A 151 10.30 -7.12 9.82
N SER A 152 9.97 -6.51 8.68
CA SER A 152 10.64 -5.28 8.22
C SER A 152 9.68 -4.34 7.48
N PRO A 153 8.70 -3.76 8.19
CA PRO A 153 7.62 -2.99 7.58
C PRO A 153 8.08 -1.77 6.77
N SER A 154 9.01 -0.96 7.27
CA SER A 154 9.55 0.18 6.50
C SER A 154 10.30 -0.24 5.23
N SER A 155 10.98 -1.39 5.24
CA SER A 155 11.64 -1.91 4.05
C SER A 155 10.62 -2.40 3.02
N ASP A 156 9.58 -3.12 3.45
CA ASP A 156 8.49 -3.55 2.57
C ASP A 156 7.75 -2.34 1.97
N TRP A 157 7.40 -1.36 2.81
CA TRP A 157 6.78 -0.11 2.40
C TRP A 157 7.58 0.59 1.31
N ARG A 158 8.89 0.80 1.54
CA ARG A 158 9.73 1.52 0.57
C ARG A 158 9.96 0.72 -0.71
N ARG A 159 10.35 -0.55 -0.59
CA ARG A 159 10.84 -1.34 -1.71
C ARG A 159 9.74 -1.95 -2.57
N ARG A 160 8.55 -2.20 -1.99
CA ARG A 160 7.43 -2.81 -2.70
C ARG A 160 6.33 -1.79 -2.95
N LEU A 161 5.81 -1.18 -1.89
CA LEU A 161 4.62 -0.34 -1.99
C LEU A 161 4.90 1.00 -2.68
N VAL A 162 5.86 1.77 -2.18
CA VAL A 162 6.25 3.05 -2.80
C VAL A 162 6.89 2.86 -4.16
N ALA A 163 7.75 1.84 -4.33
CA ALA A 163 8.33 1.55 -5.65
C ALA A 163 7.24 1.26 -6.70
N ALA A 164 6.20 0.49 -6.34
CA ALA A 164 5.06 0.26 -7.22
C ALA A 164 4.26 1.54 -7.48
N TYR A 165 4.01 2.34 -6.44
CA TYR A 165 3.31 3.62 -6.54
C TYR A 165 4.00 4.59 -7.50
N LYS A 166 5.33 4.79 -7.36
CA LYS A 166 6.13 5.66 -8.25
C LYS A 166 6.07 5.20 -9.70
N ARG A 167 6.24 3.89 -9.95
CA ARG A 167 6.13 3.31 -11.29
C ARG A 167 4.73 3.55 -11.89
N ASP A 168 3.69 3.42 -11.08
CA ASP A 168 2.32 3.60 -11.54
C ASP A 168 2.00 5.07 -11.86
N ILE A 169 2.59 6.02 -11.13
CA ILE A 169 2.54 7.46 -11.46
C ILE A 169 3.13 7.73 -12.84
N HIS A 170 4.34 7.23 -13.11
CA HIS A 170 4.95 7.37 -14.45
C HIS A 170 4.11 6.73 -15.55
N ALA A 171 3.51 5.56 -15.28
CA ALA A 171 2.65 4.90 -16.23
C ALA A 171 1.36 5.70 -16.51
N LEU A 172 0.79 6.36 -15.50
CA LEU A 172 -0.37 7.23 -15.64
C LEU A 172 -0.02 8.52 -16.38
N HIS A 173 1.12 9.16 -16.07
CA HIS A 173 1.62 10.32 -16.80
C HIS A 173 1.77 10.00 -18.29
N LYS A 174 2.42 8.87 -18.61
CA LYS A 174 2.57 8.41 -20.00
C LYS A 174 1.24 8.22 -20.73
N ARG A 175 0.16 7.87 -20.02
CA ARG A 175 -1.19 7.77 -20.61
C ARG A 175 -1.83 9.13 -20.88
N LEU A 176 -1.45 10.17 -20.16
CA LEU A 176 -1.85 11.55 -20.48
C LEU A 176 -1.17 12.02 -21.77
N GLY A 177 0.09 11.60 -21.98
CA GLY A 177 0.89 11.96 -23.16
C GLY A 177 0.95 13.48 -23.35
N ASP A 178 0.84 13.94 -24.59
CA ASP A 178 0.85 15.37 -24.95
C ASP A 178 -0.32 16.18 -24.35
N SER A 179 -1.25 15.52 -23.66
CA SER A 179 -2.36 16.17 -22.96
C SER A 179 -2.07 16.44 -21.49
N ALA A 180 -0.91 16.04 -20.95
CA ALA A 180 -0.58 16.21 -19.54
C ALA A 180 -0.76 17.66 -19.04
N ASP A 181 -0.22 18.65 -19.78
CA ASP A 181 -0.31 20.08 -19.42
C ASP A 181 -1.72 20.66 -19.51
N ARG A 182 -2.59 20.03 -20.30
CA ARG A 182 -3.98 20.47 -20.52
C ARG A 182 -4.97 19.74 -19.61
N ALA A 183 -4.56 18.61 -19.05
CA ALA A 183 -5.42 17.76 -18.25
C ALA A 183 -5.70 18.41 -16.90
N LYS A 184 -6.97 18.40 -16.49
CA LYS A 184 -7.39 19.01 -15.22
C LYS A 184 -8.16 18.01 -14.40
N LEU A 185 -7.77 17.84 -13.14
CA LEU A 185 -8.56 17.07 -12.18
C LEU A 185 -9.95 17.70 -12.04
N VAL A 186 -10.97 16.85 -12.10
CA VAL A 186 -12.36 17.25 -11.86
C VAL A 186 -12.81 16.78 -10.48
N ARG A 187 -12.66 15.49 -10.18
CA ARG A 187 -13.10 14.88 -8.91
C ARG A 187 -12.49 13.51 -8.67
N ALA A 188 -12.57 13.05 -7.42
CA ALA A 188 -12.37 11.65 -7.04
C ALA A 188 -13.70 11.06 -6.57
N GLU A 189 -14.07 9.90 -7.12
CA GLU A 189 -15.28 9.17 -6.78
C GLU A 189 -14.90 7.95 -5.93
N VAL A 190 -15.11 8.05 -4.61
CA VAL A 190 -14.88 6.94 -3.68
C VAL A 190 -16.21 6.22 -3.45
N PRO A 191 -16.29 4.90 -3.71
CA PRO A 191 -17.51 4.14 -3.46
C PRO A 191 -17.64 3.84 -1.96
N ASP A 192 -18.11 4.84 -1.21
CA ASP A 192 -18.17 4.83 0.26
C ASP A 192 -19.06 3.71 0.83
N ASP A 193 -20.07 3.29 0.07
CA ASP A 193 -20.93 2.14 0.37
C ASP A 193 -20.16 0.80 0.40
N ARG A 194 -19.02 0.72 -0.31
CA ARG A 194 -18.13 -0.44 -0.36
C ARG A 194 -16.98 -0.37 0.63
N ALA A 195 -16.84 0.75 1.35
CA ALA A 195 -15.83 0.89 2.37
C ALA A 195 -16.14 -0.05 3.55
N ARG A 196 -15.18 -0.90 3.90
CA ARG A 196 -15.33 -1.85 5.01
C ARG A 196 -14.21 -1.72 6.02
N TRP A 197 -14.50 -2.00 7.27
CA TRP A 197 -13.47 -2.24 8.27
C TRP A 197 -12.78 -3.58 7.99
N VAL A 198 -11.46 -3.59 8.04
CA VAL A 198 -10.60 -4.78 8.02
C VAL A 198 -10.16 -5.02 9.45
N ASP A 199 -10.48 -6.19 10.00
CA ASP A 199 -10.16 -6.50 11.39
C ASP A 199 -8.66 -6.78 11.60
N PRO A 200 -8.15 -6.55 12.83
CA PRO A 200 -6.83 -7.05 13.21
C PRO A 200 -6.66 -8.54 12.88
N ASN A 201 -5.44 -8.92 12.50
CA ASN A 201 -5.02 -10.27 12.05
C ASN A 201 -5.49 -10.66 10.64
N GLU A 202 -6.34 -9.87 9.99
CA GLU A 202 -6.52 -9.96 8.54
C GLU A 202 -5.32 -9.35 7.81
N GLU A 203 -5.04 -9.84 6.60
CA GLU A 203 -4.00 -9.31 5.71
C GLU A 203 -2.60 -9.19 6.38
N THR A 204 -2.31 -9.98 7.41
CA THR A 204 -1.07 -9.89 8.22
C THR A 204 -0.92 -8.51 8.88
N ASN A 205 -2.00 -8.02 9.49
CA ASN A 205 -2.06 -6.76 10.23
C ASN A 205 -2.19 -6.97 11.75
N LYS A 206 -1.58 -6.09 12.54
CA LYS A 206 -1.77 -5.97 13.99
C LYS A 206 -2.97 -5.08 14.34
N LEU A 207 -3.29 -4.12 13.47
CA LEU A 207 -4.35 -3.12 13.67
C LEU A 207 -5.31 -3.16 12.48
N GLY A 208 -6.57 -2.79 12.73
CA GLY A 208 -7.57 -2.67 11.68
C GLY A 208 -7.55 -1.31 10.99
N TYR A 209 -8.25 -1.20 9.87
CA TYR A 209 -8.48 0.04 9.14
C TYR A 209 -9.71 -0.09 8.24
N TYR A 210 -10.31 1.03 7.83
CA TYR A 210 -11.22 1.01 6.70
C TYR A 210 -10.46 0.83 5.40
N ARG A 211 -11.03 0.07 4.47
CA ARG A 211 -10.52 -0.12 3.12
C ARG A 211 -11.66 0.01 2.12
N VAL A 212 -11.38 0.64 0.99
CA VAL A 212 -12.28 0.73 -0.15
C VAL A 212 -11.53 0.47 -1.45
N TYR A 213 -12.22 -0.16 -2.40
CA TYR A 213 -11.70 -0.48 -3.73
C TYR A 213 -12.49 0.24 -4.82
N GLY A 214 -11.87 0.41 -5.99
CA GLY A 214 -12.54 0.96 -7.16
C GLY A 214 -12.86 2.45 -7.03
N THR A 215 -11.98 3.20 -6.36
CA THR A 215 -12.05 4.66 -6.41
C THR A 215 -11.69 5.11 -7.82
N ARG A 216 -12.41 6.09 -8.38
CA ARG A 216 -12.16 6.60 -9.72
C ARG A 216 -11.69 8.05 -9.67
N MET A 217 -10.58 8.34 -10.33
CA MET A 217 -10.08 9.69 -10.54
C MET A 217 -10.60 10.20 -11.88
N ILE A 218 -11.39 11.27 -11.86
CA ILE A 218 -11.97 11.89 -13.04
C ILE A 218 -11.19 13.16 -13.37
N TYR A 219 -10.76 13.27 -14.62
CA TYR A 219 -10.07 14.42 -15.15
C TYR A 219 -10.65 14.80 -16.51
N GLU A 220 -10.45 16.03 -16.92
CA GLU A 220 -10.91 16.54 -18.20
C GLU A 220 -9.72 16.86 -19.10
N VAL A 221 -9.86 16.57 -20.40
CA VAL A 221 -8.99 17.08 -21.46
C VAL A 221 -9.89 17.67 -22.54
N ASP A 222 -9.73 18.97 -22.83
CA ASP A 222 -10.48 19.70 -23.86
C ASP A 222 -12.01 19.53 -23.74
N GLY A 223 -12.58 19.68 -22.53
CA GLY A 223 -14.03 19.55 -22.31
C GLY A 223 -14.54 18.12 -22.21
N LYS A 224 -13.67 17.10 -22.30
CA LYS A 224 -14.07 15.68 -22.24
C LYS A 224 -13.55 15.02 -20.98
N GLU A 225 -14.47 14.53 -20.16
CA GLU A 225 -14.12 13.73 -18.99
C GLU A 225 -13.50 12.39 -19.41
N ARG A 226 -12.46 12.01 -18.68
CA ARG A 226 -11.75 10.75 -18.71
C ARG A 226 -11.53 10.33 -17.27
N GLY A 227 -11.11 9.09 -17.06
CA GLY A 227 -10.73 8.67 -15.72
C GLY A 227 -9.85 7.45 -15.69
N PHE A 228 -9.27 7.22 -14.52
CA PHE A 228 -8.53 6.01 -14.20
C PHE A 228 -8.90 5.55 -12.80
N ASP A 229 -8.73 4.25 -12.56
CA ASP A 229 -9.03 3.65 -11.26
C ASP A 229 -7.83 3.77 -10.31
N VAL A 230 -8.14 4.02 -9.05
CA VAL A 230 -7.28 3.82 -7.90
C VAL A 230 -7.72 2.53 -7.22
N SER A 231 -6.83 1.55 -7.24
CA SER A 231 -7.16 0.17 -6.86
C SER A 231 -7.60 0.06 -5.40
N SER A 232 -6.92 0.74 -4.48
CA SER A 232 -7.30 0.71 -3.07
C SER A 232 -6.91 1.96 -2.29
N LEU A 233 -7.84 2.42 -1.45
CA LEU A 233 -7.60 3.35 -0.36
C LEU A 233 -7.72 2.62 0.98
N ILE A 234 -6.90 3.00 1.96
CA ILE A 234 -7.05 2.58 3.36
C ILE A 234 -7.10 3.79 4.29
N SER A 235 -7.70 3.62 5.47
CA SER A 235 -7.82 4.69 6.44
C SER A 235 -6.64 4.76 7.40
N TRP A 236 -6.29 5.99 7.77
CA TRP A 236 -5.59 6.27 9.02
C TRP A 236 -6.27 7.44 9.70
N ARG A 237 -6.79 7.21 10.92
CA ARG A 237 -7.38 8.23 11.78
C ARG A 237 -8.43 9.11 11.10
N GLY A 238 -9.38 8.49 10.41
CA GLY A 238 -10.46 9.21 9.71
C GLY A 238 -10.06 9.83 8.36
N GLU A 239 -8.86 9.53 7.84
CA GLU A 239 -8.38 10.04 6.55
C GLU A 239 -8.10 8.91 5.56
N TRP A 240 -8.42 9.11 4.28
CA TRP A 240 -8.11 8.17 3.20
C TRP A 240 -6.69 8.37 2.65
N TYR A 241 -6.00 7.27 2.40
CA TYR A 241 -4.70 7.24 1.74
C TYR A 241 -4.64 6.16 0.66
N VAL A 242 -3.88 6.43 -0.40
CA VAL A 242 -3.60 5.46 -1.46
C VAL A 242 -2.58 4.44 -0.98
N VAL A 243 -2.79 3.16 -1.30
CA VAL A 243 -1.78 2.09 -1.13
C VAL A 243 -1.44 1.43 -2.47
N HIS A 244 -2.43 1.34 -3.37
CA HIS A 244 -2.27 0.76 -4.69
C HIS A 244 -3.00 1.64 -5.72
N LEU A 245 -2.27 2.17 -6.70
CA LEU A 245 -2.84 2.86 -7.85
C LEU A 245 -3.34 1.82 -8.86
N THR A 246 -2.44 1.00 -9.39
CA THR A 246 -2.81 -0.15 -10.21
C THR A 246 -2.83 -1.44 -9.37
N GLY A 247 -3.48 -2.48 -9.89
CA GLY A 247 -3.71 -3.73 -9.16
C GLY A 247 -2.44 -4.36 -8.57
N PHE A 248 -2.63 -5.34 -7.69
CA PHE A 248 -1.57 -6.02 -6.95
C PHE A 248 -0.54 -6.63 -7.93
N LYS A 249 0.68 -6.08 -7.95
CA LYS A 249 1.84 -6.65 -8.66
C LYS A 249 2.91 -7.03 -7.66
#